data_AF-A0AAP6G8S6-F1
#
_entry.id   AF-A0AAP6G8S6-F1
#
_cell.length_a   1.000
_cell.length_b   1.000
_cell.length_c   1.000
_cell.angle_alpha   90.00
_cell.angle_beta   90.00
_cell.angle_gamma   90.00
#
_symmetry.space_group_name_H-M   'P 1'
#
loop_
_entity.id
_entity.type
_entity.pdbx_description
1 polymer ?
#
loop_
_entity_poly.entity_id
_entity_poly.type
_entity_poly.pdbx_seq_one_letter_code
_entity_poly.pdbx_strand_id
1 'polypeptide(L)'
;MVIMSHPLDTTLGPMAPFVCQLLTEMHALMGECESPQVDHLCYRAATLPEYLALKETLARHGVLLVEGMIGGRPIATYRLHQPVCWQQVTVPCIELAAPKAGRAHQAGLEHIELVVPSLTALVAAHPGLAFKTANMDDGRNPDVGLMLPSGQIKFHLRPLSEVIDEELHTGAVVPVPADYYDGL
;
A
#
# COMPACT_ATOMS: atom_id res chain seq x y z
N MET A 1 -18.90 12.14 -13.68
CA MET A 1 -18.54 12.40 -12.27
C MET A 1 -17.07 12.80 -12.27
N VAL A 2 -16.72 13.95 -11.68
CA VAL A 2 -15.36 14.52 -11.79
C VAL A 2 -14.41 13.74 -10.90
N ILE A 3 -13.43 13.06 -11.49
CA ILE A 3 -12.28 12.54 -10.76
C ILE A 3 -11.47 13.76 -10.33
N MET A 4 -11.34 14.00 -9.03
CA MET A 4 -10.45 15.06 -8.55
C MET A 4 -9.02 14.59 -8.71
N SER A 5 -8.24 15.32 -9.50
CA SER A 5 -6.80 15.09 -9.64
C SER A 5 -6.10 15.36 -8.31
N HIS A 6 -5.26 14.44 -7.85
CA HIS A 6 -4.39 14.67 -6.71
C HIS A 6 -3.12 15.42 -7.16
N PRO A 7 -2.53 16.33 -6.35
CA PRO A 7 -1.28 17.01 -6.71
C PRO A 7 -0.11 16.09 -7.07
N LEU A 8 -0.12 14.85 -6.56
CA LEU A 8 0.90 13.83 -6.84
C LEU A 8 0.64 13.04 -8.14
N ASP A 9 -0.51 13.20 -8.80
CA ASP A 9 -0.88 12.37 -9.97
C ASP A 9 0.11 12.51 -11.14
N THR A 10 0.74 13.68 -11.28
CA THR A 10 1.76 13.92 -12.32
C THR A 10 3.08 13.20 -12.03
N THR A 11 3.33 12.84 -10.77
CA THR A 11 4.58 12.20 -10.31
C THR A 11 4.40 10.70 -10.13
N LEU A 12 3.30 10.29 -9.51
CA LEU A 12 3.04 8.89 -9.12
C LEU A 12 2.09 8.18 -10.08
N GLY A 13 1.54 8.89 -11.06
CA GLY A 13 0.45 8.42 -11.89
C GLY A 13 -0.93 8.63 -11.24
N PRO A 14 -2.02 8.38 -11.97
CA PRO A 14 -3.37 8.75 -11.56
C PRO A 14 -3.88 7.85 -10.42
N MET A 15 -3.76 8.32 -9.17
CA MET A 15 -4.03 7.48 -8.00
C MET A 15 -5.50 7.14 -7.81
N ALA A 16 -6.41 8.12 -7.90
CA ALA A 16 -7.84 7.86 -7.75
C ALA A 16 -8.38 6.93 -8.87
N PRO A 17 -8.00 7.10 -10.16
CA PRO A 17 -8.32 6.12 -11.20
C PRO A 17 -7.79 4.72 -10.94
N PHE A 18 -6.55 4.58 -10.43
CA PHE A 18 -5.99 3.28 -10.07
C PHE A 18 -6.81 2.58 -8.97
N VAL A 19 -7.14 3.31 -7.89
CA VAL A 19 -8.01 2.79 -6.80
C VAL A 19 -9.37 2.38 -7.35
N CYS A 20 -10.01 3.24 -8.16
CA CYS A 20 -11.28 2.95 -8.81
C CYS A 20 -11.23 1.65 -9.63
N GLN A 21 -10.16 1.46 -10.41
CA GLN A 21 -10.01 0.31 -11.29
C GLN A 21 -9.89 -0.99 -10.49
N LEU A 22 -9.05 -1.01 -9.44
CA LEU A 22 -8.91 -2.19 -8.58
C LEU A 22 -10.20 -2.52 -7.82
N LEU A 23 -10.91 -1.53 -7.28
CA LEU A 23 -12.19 -1.76 -6.62
C LEU A 23 -13.26 -2.28 -7.60
N THR A 24 -13.26 -1.81 -8.84
CA THR A 24 -14.17 -2.31 -9.89
C THR A 24 -13.89 -3.77 -10.21
N GLU A 25 -12.62 -4.14 -10.40
CA GLU A 25 -12.20 -5.52 -10.65
C GLU A 25 -12.51 -6.43 -9.46
N MET A 26 -12.31 -5.95 -8.23
CA MET A 26 -12.69 -6.67 -7.02
C MET A 26 -14.20 -6.93 -6.94
N HIS A 27 -15.02 -5.90 -7.15
CA HIS A 27 -16.48 -6.04 -7.10
C HIS A 27 -17.01 -7.01 -8.17
N ALA A 28 -16.37 -7.06 -9.34
CA ALA A 28 -16.73 -8.03 -10.37
C ALA A 28 -16.47 -9.49 -9.96
N LEU A 29 -15.50 -9.73 -9.06
CA LEU A 29 -15.13 -11.07 -8.58
C LEU A 29 -15.83 -11.47 -7.27
N MET A 30 -16.08 -10.50 -6.39
CA MET A 30 -16.49 -10.72 -5.00
C MET A 30 -17.91 -10.20 -4.69
N GLY A 31 -18.52 -9.47 -5.62
CA GLY A 31 -19.76 -8.73 -5.38
C GLY A 31 -19.51 -7.36 -4.75
N GLU A 32 -20.58 -6.59 -4.60
CA GLU A 32 -20.51 -5.25 -4.02
C GLU A 32 -20.15 -5.30 -2.53
N CYS A 33 -19.21 -4.46 -2.11
CA CYS A 33 -18.90 -4.21 -0.72
C CYS A 33 -19.46 -2.85 -0.33
N GLU A 34 -20.34 -2.82 0.68
CA GLU A 34 -20.82 -1.55 1.22
C GLU A 34 -19.64 -0.83 1.91
N SER A 35 -19.23 0.31 1.34
CA SER A 35 -18.22 1.21 1.91
C SER A 35 -16.84 0.55 2.18
N PRO A 36 -16.09 0.14 1.14
CA PRO A 36 -14.78 -0.46 1.32
C PRO A 36 -13.82 0.51 2.01
N GLN A 37 -13.19 0.04 3.10
CA GLN A 37 -12.17 0.79 3.82
C GLN A 37 -10.79 0.55 3.17
N VAL A 38 -10.45 1.37 2.19
CA VAL A 38 -9.11 1.37 1.59
C VAL A 38 -8.15 2.12 2.52
N ASP A 39 -7.20 1.39 3.10
CA ASP A 39 -6.27 1.91 4.10
C ASP A 39 -5.13 2.70 3.46
N HIS A 40 -4.47 2.09 2.48
CA HIS A 40 -3.36 2.71 1.79
C HIS A 40 -3.23 2.20 0.35
N LEU A 41 -2.52 2.98 -0.46
CA LEU A 41 -2.03 2.58 -1.78
C LEU A 41 -0.51 2.45 -1.74
N CYS A 42 0.05 1.62 -2.60
CA CYS A 42 1.49 1.40 -2.67
C CYS A 42 2.05 1.82 -4.04
N TYR A 43 3.10 2.62 -4.01
CA TYR A 43 3.94 2.91 -5.14
C TYR A 43 5.28 2.19 -4.99
N ARG A 44 5.73 1.52 -6.04
CA ARG A 44 7.04 0.88 -6.09
C ARG A 44 7.98 1.70 -6.95
N ALA A 45 9.14 2.07 -6.42
CA ALA A 45 10.21 2.65 -7.21
C ALA A 45 10.98 1.56 -7.98
N ALA A 46 11.45 1.88 -9.19
CA ALA A 46 12.32 1.02 -9.98
C ALA A 46 13.79 1.12 -9.53
N THR A 47 14.21 2.28 -8.99
CA THR A 47 15.60 2.52 -8.57
C THR A 47 15.68 3.18 -7.19
N LEU A 48 16.82 3.06 -6.51
CA LEU A 48 17.05 3.75 -5.24
C LEU A 48 17.11 5.29 -5.38
N PRO A 49 17.75 5.87 -6.43
CA PRO A 49 17.68 7.31 -6.65
C PRO A 49 16.24 7.83 -6.83
N GLU A 50 15.40 7.10 -7.56
CA GLU A 50 13.98 7.41 -7.68
C GLU A 50 13.26 7.33 -6.32
N TYR A 51 13.50 6.25 -5.56
CA TYR A 51 12.94 6.11 -4.21
C TYR A 51 13.26 7.31 -3.33
N LEU A 52 14.51 7.78 -3.31
CA LEU A 52 14.94 8.94 -2.54
C LEU A 52 14.26 10.23 -3.03
N ALA A 53 14.20 10.46 -4.34
CA ALA A 53 13.52 11.63 -4.91
C ALA A 53 12.02 11.66 -4.60
N LEU A 54 11.38 10.49 -4.62
CA LEU A 54 9.96 10.34 -4.27
C LEU A 54 9.72 10.55 -2.78
N LYS A 55 10.63 10.12 -1.89
CA LYS A 55 10.55 10.43 -0.45
C LYS A 55 10.54 11.93 -0.19
N GLU A 56 11.45 12.68 -0.83
CA GLU A 56 11.48 14.14 -0.70
C GLU A 56 10.18 14.77 -1.19
N THR A 57 9.60 14.21 -2.25
CA THR A 57 8.31 14.68 -2.78
C THR A 57 7.17 14.37 -1.82
N LEU A 58 7.06 13.14 -1.32
CA LEU A 58 6.02 12.73 -0.39
C LEU A 58 6.10 13.48 0.94
N ALA A 59 7.31 13.80 1.44
CA ALA A 59 7.49 14.61 2.65
C ALA A 59 6.90 16.03 2.55
N ARG A 60 6.69 16.56 1.33
CA ARG A 60 6.00 17.85 1.11
C ARG A 60 4.47 17.71 1.07
N HIS A 61 3.97 16.50 0.82
CA HIS A 61 2.55 16.21 0.62
C HIS A 61 1.93 15.34 1.74
N GLY A 62 2.71 14.99 2.76
CA GLY A 62 2.25 14.19 3.88
C GLY A 62 3.25 14.17 5.04
N VAL A 63 2.85 13.49 6.11
CA VAL A 63 3.65 13.23 7.29
C VAL A 63 4.20 11.81 7.20
N LEU A 64 5.52 11.66 7.28
CA LEU A 64 6.16 10.35 7.39
C LEU A 64 5.71 9.69 8.70
N LEU A 65 5.09 8.51 8.60
CA LEU A 65 4.72 7.70 9.76
C LEU A 65 5.89 6.81 10.17
N VAL A 66 6.49 6.12 9.20
CA VAL A 66 7.67 5.27 9.41
C VAL A 66 8.45 5.12 8.12
N GLU A 67 9.76 4.90 8.25
CA GLU A 67 10.55 4.21 7.25
C GLU A 67 11.28 3.05 7.91
N GLY A 68 11.09 1.84 7.39
CA GLY A 68 11.64 0.63 7.97
C GLY A 68 12.07 -0.39 6.93
N MET A 69 12.87 -1.37 7.37
CA MET A 69 13.26 -2.52 6.56
C MET A 69 12.17 -3.57 6.55
N ILE A 70 11.58 -3.80 5.38
CA ILE A 70 10.52 -4.80 5.17
C ILE A 70 10.92 -5.67 3.99
N GLY A 71 11.05 -6.99 4.23
CA GLY A 71 11.40 -7.94 3.16
C GLY A 71 12.76 -7.67 2.48
N GLY A 72 13.70 -7.06 3.21
CA GLY A 72 15.07 -6.76 2.77
C GLY A 72 15.25 -5.42 2.05
N ARG A 73 14.29 -4.50 2.14
CA ARG A 73 14.36 -3.18 1.51
C ARG A 73 13.62 -2.11 2.33
N PRO A 74 13.98 -0.82 2.19
CA PRO A 74 13.23 0.30 2.74
C PRO A 74 11.82 0.35 2.17
N ILE A 75 10.85 0.54 3.06
CA ILE A 75 9.50 0.97 2.74
C ILE A 75 9.18 2.14 3.65
N ALA A 76 8.72 3.24 3.05
CA ALA A 76 8.32 4.44 3.77
C ALA A 76 6.81 4.63 3.64
N THR A 77 6.13 4.87 4.76
CA THR A 77 4.68 5.08 4.80
C THR A 77 4.40 6.52 5.18
N TYR A 78 3.61 7.22 4.36
CA TYR A 78 3.21 8.60 4.59
C TYR A 78 1.70 8.70 4.79
N ARG A 79 1.27 9.44 5.81
CA ARG A 79 -0.10 9.95 5.90
C ARG A 79 -0.20 11.20 5.04
N LEU A 80 -1.04 11.19 4.02
CA LEU A 80 -1.19 12.31 3.10
C LEU A 80 -1.89 13.49 3.78
N HIS A 81 -1.45 14.71 3.50
CA HIS A 81 -2.16 15.92 3.91
C HIS A 81 -3.53 16.03 3.23
N GLN A 82 -3.60 15.58 1.98
CA GLN A 82 -4.84 15.42 1.21
C GLN A 82 -5.00 13.94 0.88
N PRO A 83 -6.02 13.24 1.39
CA PRO A 83 -6.25 11.85 1.02
C PRO A 83 -6.59 11.73 -0.47
N VAL A 84 -6.31 10.56 -1.05
CA VAL A 84 -6.82 10.24 -2.39
C VAL A 84 -8.32 9.93 -2.26
N CYS A 85 -9.15 10.64 -3.01
CA CYS A 85 -10.61 10.50 -2.92
C CYS A 85 -11.21 9.98 -4.22
N TRP A 86 -12.09 8.99 -4.12
CA TRP A 86 -12.93 8.52 -5.21
C TRP A 86 -14.32 8.17 -4.69
N GLN A 87 -15.35 8.91 -5.12
CA GLN A 87 -16.71 8.81 -4.58
C GLN A 87 -16.72 8.95 -3.04
N GLN A 88 -17.22 7.96 -2.31
CA GLN A 88 -17.21 7.89 -0.84
C GLN A 88 -15.93 7.25 -0.28
N VAL A 89 -15.03 6.73 -1.13
CA VAL A 89 -13.77 6.11 -0.71
C VAL A 89 -12.71 7.18 -0.52
N THR A 90 -12.00 7.08 0.60
CA THR A 90 -10.84 7.91 0.93
C THR A 90 -9.66 7.03 1.27
N VAL A 91 -8.51 7.27 0.64
CA VAL A 91 -7.25 6.58 0.94
C VAL A 91 -6.30 7.55 1.65
N PRO A 92 -6.10 7.42 2.97
CA PRO A 92 -5.34 8.39 3.75
C PRO A 92 -3.83 8.25 3.63
N CYS A 93 -3.33 7.06 3.27
CA CYS A 93 -1.92 6.75 3.35
C CYS A 93 -1.37 6.25 2.00
N ILE A 94 -0.07 6.49 1.79
CA ILE A 94 0.70 5.90 0.70
C ILE A 94 1.95 5.23 1.25
N GLU A 95 2.19 3.99 0.82
CA GLU A 95 3.49 3.34 0.93
C GLU A 95 4.34 3.61 -0.30
N LEU A 96 5.61 3.92 -0.09
CA LEU A 96 6.64 3.96 -1.10
C LEU A 96 7.61 2.82 -0.82
N ALA A 97 7.70 1.86 -1.73
CA ALA A 97 8.60 0.71 -1.62
C ALA A 97 9.85 0.90 -2.50
N ALA A 98 11.03 0.72 -1.92
CA ALA A 98 12.28 0.65 -2.67
C ALA A 98 12.28 -0.59 -3.61
N PRO A 99 13.10 -0.59 -4.68
CA PRO A 99 13.30 -1.81 -5.46
C PRO A 99 13.94 -2.90 -4.59
N LYS A 100 13.55 -4.16 -4.81
CA LYS A 100 14.20 -5.28 -4.13
C LYS A 100 15.49 -5.64 -4.85
N ALA A 101 16.59 -5.79 -4.11
CA ALA A 101 17.87 -6.19 -4.67
C ALA A 101 17.75 -7.49 -5.50
N GLY A 102 18.43 -7.51 -6.65
CA GLY A 102 18.42 -8.67 -7.57
C GLY A 102 17.12 -8.88 -8.35
N ARG A 103 16.16 -7.94 -8.29
CA ARG A 103 14.93 -7.99 -9.09
C ARG A 103 14.73 -6.70 -9.85
N ALA A 104 14.46 -6.80 -11.15
CA ALA A 104 13.99 -5.68 -11.92
C ALA A 104 12.53 -5.38 -11.54
N HIS A 105 12.25 -4.11 -11.26
CA HIS A 105 10.91 -3.62 -10.97
C HIS A 105 10.57 -2.50 -11.96
N GLN A 106 9.32 -2.50 -12.42
CA GLN A 106 8.75 -1.32 -13.08
C GLN A 106 8.28 -0.37 -11.99
N ALA A 107 8.55 0.93 -12.18
CA ALA A 107 8.04 1.94 -11.28
C ALA A 107 6.55 2.13 -11.49
N GLY A 108 5.80 2.37 -10.42
CA GLY A 108 4.37 2.65 -10.53
C GLY A 108 3.56 2.27 -9.31
N LEU A 109 2.28 2.63 -9.38
CA LEU A 109 1.24 2.13 -8.49
C LEU A 109 1.10 0.62 -8.68
N GLU A 110 1.19 -0.13 -7.58
CA GLU A 110 1.20 -1.59 -7.64
C GLU A 110 -0.05 -2.20 -7.00
N HIS A 111 -0.44 -1.71 -5.83
CA HIS A 111 -1.53 -2.28 -5.07
C HIS A 111 -2.21 -1.28 -4.15
N ILE A 112 -3.37 -1.67 -3.65
CA ILE A 112 -4.05 -1.06 -2.51
C ILE A 112 -4.28 -2.12 -1.43
N GLU A 113 -4.40 -1.69 -0.18
CA GLU A 113 -4.78 -2.58 0.92
C GLU A 113 -6.09 -2.11 1.57
N LEU A 114 -6.95 -3.08 1.90
CA LEU A 114 -8.24 -2.86 2.53
C LEU A 114 -8.29 -3.48 3.94
N VAL A 115 -8.92 -2.78 4.87
CA VAL A 115 -9.21 -3.33 6.20
C VAL A 115 -10.45 -4.21 6.12
N VAL A 116 -10.34 -5.44 6.64
CA VAL A 116 -11.46 -6.39 6.73
C VAL A 116 -11.56 -6.97 8.15
N PRO A 117 -12.77 -7.34 8.59
CA PRO A 117 -12.96 -7.87 9.95
C PRO A 117 -12.38 -9.29 10.13
N SER A 118 -12.19 -10.05 9.06
CA SER A 118 -11.64 -11.41 9.13
C SER A 118 -11.10 -11.87 7.78
N LEU A 119 -9.81 -12.22 7.74
CA LEU A 119 -9.16 -12.82 6.57
C LEU A 119 -9.71 -14.23 6.30
N THR A 120 -9.91 -15.03 7.35
CA THR A 120 -10.46 -16.38 7.22
C THR A 120 -11.85 -16.37 6.61
N ALA A 121 -12.75 -15.49 7.08
CA ALA A 121 -14.08 -15.37 6.52
C ALA A 121 -14.04 -14.87 5.07
N LEU A 122 -13.16 -13.90 4.77
CA LEU A 122 -12.95 -13.39 3.42
C LEU A 122 -12.58 -14.49 2.43
N VAL A 123 -11.56 -15.29 2.77
CA VAL A 123 -11.09 -16.40 1.93
C VAL A 123 -12.16 -17.49 1.81
N ALA A 124 -12.81 -17.86 2.92
CA ALA A 124 -13.84 -18.90 2.93
C ALA A 124 -15.10 -18.52 2.12
N ALA A 125 -15.47 -17.23 2.07
CA ALA A 125 -16.59 -16.73 1.29
C ALA A 125 -16.31 -16.76 -0.23
N HIS A 126 -15.05 -16.84 -0.65
CA HIS A 126 -14.64 -16.76 -2.05
C HIS A 126 -13.70 -17.91 -2.44
N PRO A 127 -14.13 -19.18 -2.32
CA PRO A 127 -13.26 -20.35 -2.50
C PRO A 127 -12.75 -20.52 -3.94
N GLY A 128 -13.35 -19.84 -4.92
CA GLY A 128 -12.90 -19.85 -6.31
C GLY A 128 -11.78 -18.86 -6.63
N LEU A 129 -11.43 -17.96 -5.70
CA LEU A 129 -10.39 -16.96 -5.91
C LEU A 129 -9.04 -17.42 -5.36
N ALA A 130 -7.98 -17.19 -6.14
CA ALA A 130 -6.63 -17.60 -5.80
C ALA A 130 -5.94 -16.59 -4.85
N PHE A 131 -6.41 -16.51 -3.61
CA PHE A 131 -5.74 -15.69 -2.59
C PHE A 131 -4.33 -16.20 -2.28
N LYS A 132 -3.39 -15.29 -2.18
CA LYS A 132 -2.07 -15.51 -1.58
C LYS A 132 -2.21 -15.39 -0.07
N THR A 133 -2.16 -16.52 0.64
CA THR A 133 -2.40 -16.60 2.09
C THR A 133 -1.13 -16.81 2.91
N ALA A 134 0.05 -16.67 2.31
CA ALA A 134 1.33 -16.92 2.98
C ALA A 134 1.55 -16.07 4.24
N ASN A 135 0.95 -14.87 4.31
CA ASN A 135 1.04 -13.96 5.45
C ASN A 135 -0.22 -13.97 6.34
N MET A 136 -1.16 -14.88 6.10
CA MET A 136 -2.46 -14.87 6.79
C MET A 136 -2.34 -15.12 8.30
N ASP A 137 -1.31 -15.85 8.71
CA ASP A 137 -1.01 -16.18 10.11
C ASP A 137 0.13 -15.33 10.69
N ASP A 138 0.51 -14.23 10.01
CA ASP A 138 1.52 -13.30 10.56
C ASP A 138 1.01 -12.70 11.87
N GLY A 139 1.85 -12.77 12.92
CA GLY A 139 1.47 -12.35 14.26
C GLY A 139 1.43 -10.84 14.48
N ARG A 140 1.83 -10.04 13.49
CA ARG A 140 2.02 -8.59 13.61
C ARG A 140 1.05 -7.82 12.73
N ASN A 141 1.04 -8.08 11.41
CA ASN A 141 0.08 -7.52 10.48
C ASN A 141 -0.29 -8.57 9.43
N PRO A 142 -1.21 -9.49 9.76
CA PRO A 142 -1.62 -10.55 8.85
C PRO A 142 -2.31 -9.96 7.64
N ASP A 143 -2.00 -10.53 6.48
CA ASP A 143 -2.58 -10.13 5.21
C ASP A 143 -2.87 -11.31 4.28
N VAL A 144 -3.82 -11.11 3.37
CA VAL A 144 -3.99 -11.95 2.18
C VAL A 144 -4.01 -11.08 0.93
N GLY A 145 -3.44 -11.59 -0.16
CA GLY A 145 -3.38 -10.86 -1.44
C GLY A 145 -4.23 -11.49 -2.53
N LEU A 146 -4.84 -10.68 -3.38
CA LEU A 146 -5.53 -11.09 -4.60
C LEU A 146 -4.92 -10.33 -5.79
N MET A 147 -4.41 -11.08 -6.78
CA MET A 147 -3.90 -10.48 -8.02
C MET A 147 -5.05 -10.21 -8.99
N LEU A 148 -5.08 -9.01 -9.55
CA LEU A 148 -6.05 -8.55 -10.53
C LEU A 148 -5.32 -8.14 -11.82
N PRO A 149 -6.04 -7.97 -12.96
CA PRO A 149 -5.40 -7.54 -14.20
C PRO A 149 -4.64 -6.21 -14.09
N SER A 150 -5.14 -5.29 -13.28
CA SER A 150 -4.59 -3.92 -13.18
C SER A 150 -3.61 -3.72 -12.04
N GLY A 151 -3.42 -4.73 -11.18
CA GLY A 151 -2.56 -4.63 -10.00
C GLY A 151 -2.93 -5.66 -8.96
N GLN A 152 -2.65 -5.38 -7.70
CA GLN A 152 -3.00 -6.27 -6.59
C GLN A 152 -3.88 -5.56 -5.57
N ILE A 153 -4.77 -6.30 -4.93
CA ILE A 153 -5.39 -5.89 -3.68
C ILE A 153 -4.84 -6.77 -2.57
N LYS A 154 -4.57 -6.19 -1.41
CA LYS A 154 -4.37 -6.95 -0.18
C LYS A 154 -5.43 -6.59 0.85
N PHE A 155 -5.63 -7.50 1.79
CA PHE A 155 -6.59 -7.35 2.87
C PHE A 155 -5.87 -7.65 4.16
N HIS A 156 -6.07 -6.79 5.17
CA HIS A 156 -5.46 -6.89 6.48
C HIS A 156 -6.50 -6.52 7.56
N LEU A 157 -6.18 -6.76 8.82
CA LEU A 157 -7.20 -6.71 9.89
C LEU A 157 -7.40 -5.33 10.53
N ARG A 158 -6.47 -4.40 10.33
CA ARG A 158 -6.46 -3.09 10.99
C ARG A 158 -5.69 -2.07 10.16
N PRO A 159 -6.00 -0.77 10.31
CA PRO A 159 -5.29 0.29 9.57
C PRO A 159 -3.77 0.24 9.79
N LEU A 160 -2.99 0.40 8.71
CA LEU A 160 -1.52 0.32 8.77
C LEU A 160 -0.95 1.39 9.71
N SER A 161 -1.58 2.57 9.78
CA SER A 161 -1.13 3.61 10.73
C SER A 161 -1.21 3.18 12.20
N GLU A 162 -2.20 2.36 12.59
CA GLU A 162 -2.28 1.84 13.96
C GLU A 162 -1.24 0.76 14.22
N VAL A 163 -0.93 -0.06 13.20
CA VAL A 163 0.16 -1.02 13.25
C VAL A 163 1.48 -0.28 13.46
N ILE A 164 1.76 0.73 12.64
CA ILE A 164 2.98 1.55 12.74
C ILE A 164 3.10 2.20 14.12
N ASP A 165 2.03 2.80 14.64
CA ASP A 165 2.05 3.45 15.96
C ASP A 165 2.41 2.45 17.08
N GLU A 166 1.86 1.24 17.03
CA GLU A 166 2.20 0.15 17.97
C GLU A 166 3.65 -0.31 17.82
N GLU A 167 4.13 -0.47 16.59
CA GLU A 167 5.50 -0.89 16.30
C GLU A 167 6.53 0.13 16.77
N LEU A 168 6.24 1.42 16.61
CA LEU A 168 7.08 2.50 17.13
C LEU A 168 7.10 2.48 18.66
N HIS A 169 5.95 2.29 19.29
CA HIS A 169 5.84 2.25 20.75
C HIS A 169 6.56 1.03 21.36
N THR A 170 6.50 -0.11 20.70
CA THR A 170 7.11 -1.36 21.14
C THR A 170 8.56 -1.54 20.68
N GLY A 171 9.07 -0.64 19.83
CA GLY A 171 10.40 -0.75 19.23
C GLY A 171 10.53 -1.89 18.21
N ALA A 172 9.40 -2.34 17.64
CA ALA A 172 9.36 -3.45 16.69
C ALA A 172 9.77 -3.02 15.26
N VAL A 173 9.79 -1.71 14.96
CA VAL A 173 10.26 -1.20 13.65
C VAL A 173 11.73 -1.59 13.46
N VAL A 174 12.03 -2.26 12.35
CA VAL A 174 13.42 -2.53 11.95
C VAL A 174 13.93 -1.30 11.19
N PRO A 175 14.92 -0.55 11.72
CA PRO A 175 15.39 0.66 11.07
C PRO A 175 16.11 0.35 9.75
N VAL A 176 16.08 1.31 8.81
CA VAL A 176 16.95 1.27 7.63
C VAL A 176 18.41 1.43 8.09
N PRO A 177 19.34 0.53 7.70
CA PRO A 177 20.74 0.67 8.04
C PRO A 177 21.30 2.02 7.55
N ALA A 178 22.17 2.63 8.35
CA ALA A 178 22.75 3.95 8.02
C ALA A 178 23.55 3.93 6.71
N ASP A 179 24.14 2.77 6.38
CA ASP A 179 24.92 2.51 5.18
C ASP A 179 24.09 1.94 4.01
N TYR A 180 22.76 1.82 4.16
CA TYR A 180 21.91 1.19 3.13
C TYR A 180 21.98 1.92 1.79
N TYR A 181 22.15 3.25 1.83
CA TYR A 181 22.21 4.10 0.65
C TYR A 181 23.65 4.43 0.22
N ASP A 182 24.67 3.82 0.85
CA ASP A 182 26.06 4.06 0.49
C ASP A 182 26.34 3.65 -0.96
N GLY A 183 27.06 4.50 -1.68
CA GLY A 183 27.42 4.26 -3.08
C GLY A 183 26.33 4.63 -4.11
N LEU A 184 25.26 5.31 -3.68
CA LEU A 184 24.37 6.08 -4.55
C LEU A 184 24.92 7.48 -4.86
#